data_AF-T1KBP5-F1
#
_entry.id   AF-T1KBP5-F1
#
_cell.length_a   1.000
_cell.length_b   1.000
_cell.length_c   1.000
_cell.angle_alpha   90.00
_cell.angle_beta   90.00
_cell.angle_gamma   90.00
#
_symmetry.space_group_name_H-M   'P 1'
#
loop_
_entity.id
_entity.type
_entity.pdbx_description
1 polymer ?
#
loop_
_entity_poly.entity_id
_entity_poly.type
_entity_poly.pdbx_seq_one_letter_code
_entity_poly.pdbx_strand_id
1 'polypeptide(L)'
;MPIVRLPGESNRVEVTISANPSNGVFQAQLYLKNTTNLDNSSIDDWILEGDISRLNAYGNQSLCINDRVLQKYCYCREIIQS
;
A
#
# COMPACT_ATOMS: atom_id res chain seq x y z
N MET A 1 0.65 17.96 5.86
CA MET A 1 1.70 18.62 5.06
C MET A 1 1.30 18.47 3.60
N PRO A 2 1.13 19.56 2.83
CA PRO A 2 0.83 19.43 1.41
C PRO A 2 2.09 18.95 0.67
N ILE A 3 1.92 17.98 -0.21
CA ILE A 3 2.96 17.50 -1.11
C ILE A 3 3.01 18.51 -2.27
N VAL A 4 4.02 19.38 -2.32
CA VAL A 4 4.24 20.32 -3.43
C VAL A 4 5.14 19.63 -4.46
N ARG A 5 4.67 19.48 -5.72
CA ARG A 5 5.47 18.94 -6.83
C ARG A 5 6.04 20.05 -7.72
N LEU A 6 7.28 19.88 -8.16
CA LEU A 6 7.99 20.76 -9.08
C LEU A 6 7.61 20.45 -10.55
N PRO A 7 7.63 21.44 -11.47
CA PRO A 7 7.32 21.20 -12.88
C PRO A 7 8.38 20.30 -13.55
N GLY A 8 7.91 19.21 -14.18
CA GLY A 8 8.76 18.14 -14.74
C GLY A 8 8.86 16.90 -13.84
N GLU A 9 8.25 16.93 -12.66
CA GLU A 9 8.21 15.81 -11.73
C GLU A 9 7.23 14.73 -12.21
N SER A 10 7.74 13.49 -12.29
CA SER A 10 6.98 12.30 -12.66
C SER A 10 5.65 12.27 -11.91
N ASN A 11 4.54 11.94 -12.57
CA ASN A 11 3.22 11.78 -11.94
C ASN A 11 3.14 10.55 -11.02
N ARG A 12 4.28 9.95 -10.70
CA ARG A 12 4.45 8.75 -9.89
C ARG A 12 4.83 9.12 -8.47
N VAL A 13 4.40 8.31 -7.52
CA VAL A 13 4.88 8.32 -6.14
C VAL A 13 5.06 6.91 -5.66
N GLU A 14 6.04 6.73 -4.79
CA GLU A 14 6.17 5.53 -4.00
C GLU A 14 5.57 5.79 -2.62
N VAL A 15 4.69 4.90 -2.17
CA VAL A 15 4.04 4.98 -0.88
C VAL A 15 4.44 3.79 -0.04
N THR A 16 4.80 4.04 1.21
CA THR A 16 5.03 3.00 2.21
C THR A 16 3.94 3.06 3.28
N ILE A 17 3.28 1.93 3.53
CA ILE A 17 2.17 1.80 4.47
C ILE A 17 2.56 0.77 5.53
N SER A 18 2.33 1.12 6.80
CA SER A 18 2.45 0.18 7.91
C SER A 18 1.07 -0.22 8.42
N ALA A 19 0.83 -1.52 8.53
CA ALA A 19 -0.44 -2.09 8.99
C ALA A 19 -0.36 -2.48 10.47
N ASN A 20 -1.36 -2.07 11.25
CA ASN A 20 -1.55 -2.49 12.63
C ASN A 20 -2.78 -3.41 12.71
N PRO A 21 -2.74 -4.56 13.44
CA PRO A 21 -1.70 -5.01 14.36
C PRO A 21 -0.66 -5.97 13.76
N SER A 22 -0.72 -6.26 12.46
CA SER A 22 0.20 -7.23 11.83
C SER A 22 1.67 -6.77 11.80
N ASN A 23 1.90 -5.47 11.96
CA ASN A 23 3.18 -4.79 11.72
C ASN A 23 3.70 -5.01 10.30
N GLY A 24 2.84 -5.37 9.34
CA GLY A 24 3.22 -5.51 7.94
C GLY A 24 3.60 -4.17 7.33
N VAL A 25 4.73 -4.11 6.63
CA VAL A 25 5.18 -2.91 5.91
C VAL A 25 5.05 -3.17 4.42
N PHE A 26 4.26 -2.36 3.73
CA PHE A 26 3.93 -2.50 2.32
C PHE A 26 4.44 -1.29 1.54
N GLN A 27 4.91 -1.54 0.32
CA GLN A 27 5.38 -0.52 -0.61
C GLN A 27 4.66 -0.70 -1.94
N ALA A 28 4.23 0.42 -2.52
CA ALA A 28 3.55 0.44 -3.80
C ALA A 28 3.91 1.69 -4.59
N GLN A 29 3.89 1.58 -5.91
CA GLN A 29 4.00 2.73 -6.81
C GLN A 29 2.60 3.11 -7.28
N LEU A 30 2.27 4.40 -7.16
CA LEU A 30 1.03 4.96 -7.66
C LEU A 30 1.35 5.99 -8.73
N TYR A 31 0.51 6.10 -9.75
CA TYR A 31 0.57 7.22 -10.69
C TYR A 31 -0.76 7.96 -10.73
N LEU A 32 -0.68 9.28 -10.89
CA LEU A 32 -1.85 10.13 -11.03
C LEU A 32 -2.33 10.09 -12.48
N LYS A 33 -3.57 9.64 -12.68
CA LYS A 33 -4.17 9.54 -14.02
C LYS A 33 -4.44 10.92 -14.62
N ASN A 34 -4.94 11.85 -13.80
CA ASN A 34 -5.33 13.17 -14.23
C ASN A 34 -4.43 14.24 -13.61
N THR A 35 -3.51 14.77 -14.40
CA THR A 35 -2.53 15.78 -13.96
C THR A 35 -3.02 17.22 -14.16
N THR A 36 -4.26 17.42 -14.63
CA THR A 36 -4.79 18.75 -14.94
C THR A 36 -5.17 19.57 -13.70
N ASN A 37 -5.46 18.93 -12.56
CA ASN A 37 -5.74 19.58 -11.27
C ASN A 37 -5.05 18.81 -10.13
N LEU A 38 -3.75 19.05 -9.95
CA LEU A 38 -2.92 18.37 -8.95
C LEU A 38 -3.34 18.68 -7.50
N ASP A 39 -3.78 19.93 -7.27
CA ASP A 39 -4.07 20.47 -5.94
C ASP A 39 -5.33 19.88 -5.29
N ASN A 40 -6.22 19.28 -6.09
CA ASN A 40 -7.47 18.65 -5.65
C ASN A 40 -7.56 17.17 -6.06
N SER A 41 -6.42 16.49 -6.19
CA SER A 41 -6.43 15.06 -6.50
C SER A 41 -7.08 14.26 -5.36
N SER A 42 -8.15 13.53 -5.69
CA SER A 42 -8.80 12.57 -4.81
C SER A 42 -8.08 11.22 -4.87
N ILE A 43 -8.41 10.31 -3.94
CA ILE A 43 -7.92 8.92 -3.97
C ILE A 43 -8.23 8.23 -5.31
N ASP A 44 -9.38 8.55 -5.92
CA ASP A 44 -9.81 7.97 -7.20
C ASP A 44 -8.96 8.41 -8.41
N ASP A 45 -8.18 9.49 -8.26
CA ASP A 45 -7.28 9.96 -9.32
C ASP A 45 -5.95 9.18 -9.35
N TRP A 46 -5.66 8.41 -8.29
CA TRP A 46 -4.46 7.58 -8.17
C TRP A 46 -4.72 6.15 -8.62
N ILE A 47 -3.82 5.63 -9.44
CA ILE A 47 -3.86 4.25 -9.92
C ILE A 47 -2.63 3.51 -9.42
N LEU A 48 -2.83 2.30 -8.91
CA LEU A 48 -1.75 1.38 -8.57
C LEU A 48 -1.00 0.97 -9.83
N GLU A 49 0.32 1.16 -9.81
CA GLU A 49 1.22 0.68 -10.84
C GLU A 49 1.90 -0.61 -10.38
N GLY A 50 1.65 -1.70 -11.11
CA GLY A 50 2.21 -3.01 -10.77
C GLY A 50 1.50 -3.65 -9.58
N ASP A 51 2.27 -4.16 -8.62
CA ASP A 51 1.80 -4.91 -7.45
C ASP A 51 2.30 -4.26 -6.15
N ILE A 52 1.67 -4.60 -5.03
CA ILE A 52 2.04 -4.17 -3.70
C ILE A 52 3.09 -5.15 -3.14
N SER A 53 4.25 -4.63 -2.76
CA SER A 53 5.35 -5.42 -2.19
C SER A 53 5.35 -5.32 -0.67
N ARG A 54 5.47 -6.45 0.04
CA ARG A 54 5.72 -6.43 1.49
C ARG A 54 7.22 -6.41 1.75
N LEU A 55 7.68 -5.39 2.46
CA LEU A 55 9.10 -5.14 2.74
C LEU A 55 9.64 -5.96 3.91
N ASN A 56 8.77 -6.38 4.84
CA ASN A 56 9.17 -7.18 6.00
C ASN A 56 8.71 -8.64 5.90
N ALA A 57 9.45 -9.52 6.58
CA ALA A 57 9.20 -10.95 6.54
C ALA A 57 7.79 -11.30 7.07
N TYR A 58 7.13 -12.24 6.40
CA TYR A 58 5.83 -12.79 6.76
C TYR A 58 5.91 -13.74 7.97
N GLY A 59 6.99 -14.53 8.04
CA GLY A 59 7.12 -15.62 9.01
C GLY A 59 5.88 -16.52 9.02
N ASN A 60 5.36 -16.77 10.22
CA ASN A 60 4.18 -17.60 10.44
C ASN A 60 2.85 -16.80 10.46
N GLN A 61 2.89 -15.51 10.13
CA GLN A 61 1.73 -14.64 10.28
C GLN A 61 0.59 -14.97 9.32
N SER A 62 0.81 -15.68 8.21
CA SER A 62 -0.25 -16.01 7.25
C SER A 62 -0.57 -17.51 7.16
N LEU A 63 -0.11 -18.33 8.12
CA LEU A 63 -0.24 -19.79 8.08
C LEU A 63 -1.68 -20.32 7.98
N CYS A 64 -2.64 -19.62 8.59
CA CYS A 64 -4.07 -19.96 8.57
C CYS A 64 -4.77 -19.61 7.24
N ILE A 65 -4.10 -18.92 6.33
CA ILE A 65 -4.68 -18.48 5.06
C ILE A 65 -4.30 -19.49 3.99
N ASN A 66 -5.29 -20.10 3.35
CA ASN A 66 -5.04 -21.12 2.31
C ASN A 66 -4.91 -20.52 0.89
N ASP A 67 -5.27 -19.25 0.71
CA ASP A 67 -5.16 -18.56 -0.57
C ASP A 67 -3.77 -17.93 -0.75
N ARG A 68 -3.08 -18.31 -1.82
CA ARG A 68 -1.70 -17.88 -2.10
C ARG A 68 -1.57 -16.38 -2.34
N VAL A 69 -2.60 -15.72 -2.86
CA VAL A 69 -2.61 -14.28 -3.08
C VAL A 69 -2.84 -13.58 -1.75
N LEU A 70 -3.84 -14.01 -0.98
CA LEU A 70 -4.16 -13.41 0.32
C LEU A 70 -3.05 -13.61 1.35
N GLN A 71 -2.27 -14.70 1.28
CA GLN A 71 -1.09 -14.91 2.13
C GLN A 71 -0.08 -13.76 2.04
N LYS A 72 -0.06 -13.00 0.94
CA LYS A 72 0.83 -11.85 0.74
C LYS A 72 0.38 -10.59 1.48
N TYR A 73 -0.87 -10.50 1.93
CA TYR A 73 -1.43 -9.25 2.49
C TYR A 73 -2.09 -9.45 3.84
N CYS A 74 -2.76 -10.59 4.03
CA CYS A 74 -3.49 -10.90 5.25
C CYS A 74 -2.58 -11.54 6.30
N TYR A 75 -3.02 -11.45 7.55
CA TYR A 75 -2.39 -12.10 8.69
C TYR A 75 -3.45 -12.84 9.52
N CYS A 76 -3.01 -13.86 10.24
CA CYS A 76 -3.76 -14.63 11.19
C CYS A 76 -3.84 -13.84 12.48
N ARG A 77 -5.06 -13.45 12.83
CA ARG A 77 -5.33 -12.85 14.12
C ARG A 77 -5.57 -14.00 15.10
N GLU A 78 -4.73 -14.12 16.12
CA GLU A 78 -5.11 -14.91 17.28
C GLU A 78 -6.34 -14.25 17.90
N ILE A 79 -7.46 -14.96 17.90
CA ILE A 79 -8.66 -14.50 18.60
C ILE A 79 -8.30 -14.59 20.08
N ILE A 80 -7.84 -13.48 20.65
CA ILE A 80 -7.86 -13.30 22.10
C ILE A 80 -9.35 -13.29 22.45
N GLN A 81 -9.88 -14.41 22.93
CA GLN A 81 -11.14 -14.41 23.65
C GLN A 81 -10.90 -13.60 24.92
N SER A 82 -11.40 -12.36 24.94
CA SER A 82 -11.55 -11.54 26.13
C SER A 82 -12.79 -11.96 26.91
#